data_AF-A0A9E0PJE0-F1
#
_entry.id   AF-A0A9E0PJE0-F1
#
_cell.length_a   1.000
_cell.length_b   1.000
_cell.length_c   1.000
_cell.angle_alpha   90.00
_cell.angle_beta   90.00
_cell.angle_gamma   90.00
#
_symmetry.space_group_name_H-M   'P 1'
#
loop_
_entity.id
_entity.type
_entity.pdbx_description
1 polymer ?
#
loop_
_entity_poly.entity_id
_entity_poly.type
_entity_poly.pdbx_seq_one_letter_code
_entity_poly.pdbx_strand_id
1 'polypeptide(L)' 'VLIDEIDTENGVAVARSMADAPEIDGNVFIEGEGATALKAGDLVKVRITDADEYDLYAEQLA' A
#
# COMPACT_ATOMS: atom_id res chain seq x y z
N VAL A 1 -0.25 -0.16 -7.54
CA VAL A 1 0.82 -0.37 -6.56
C VAL A 1 1.11 -1.86 -6.46
N LEU A 2 2.35 -2.23 -6.15
CA LEU A 2 2.77 -3.61 -5.93
C LEU A 2 2.77 -3.86 -4.42
N ILE A 3 2.05 -4.88 -3.97
CA ILE A 3 2.02 -5.24 -2.54
C ILE A 3 3.33 -5.93 -2.17
N ASP A 4 4.01 -5.43 -1.14
CA ASP A 4 5.23 -6.03 -0.61
C ASP A 4 4.92 -6.87 0.65
N GLU A 5 4.03 -6.39 1.53
CA GLU A 5 3.70 -7.04 2.80
C GLU A 5 2.25 -6.78 3.24
N ILE A 6 1.69 -7.72 4.02
CA ILE A 6 0.43 -7.53 4.73
C ILE A 6 0.71 -7.47 6.23
N ASP A 7 0.48 -6.30 6.82
CA ASP A 7 0.54 -6.11 8.26
C ASP A 7 -0.85 -6.43 8.86
N THR A 8 -1.00 -7.68 9.29
CA THR A 8 -2.27 -8.15 9.88
C THR A 8 -2.53 -7.61 11.28
N GLU A 9 -1.50 -7.12 11.99
CA GLU A 9 -1.65 -6.58 13.34
C GLU A 9 -2.28 -5.19 13.30
N ASN A 10 -1.83 -4.37 12.35
CA ASN A 10 -2.36 -3.02 12.13
C ASN A 10 -3.51 -2.99 11.10
N GLY A 11 -3.74 -4.07 10.37
CA GLY A 11 -4.84 -4.17 9.40
C GLY A 11 -4.56 -3.41 8.10
N VAL A 12 -3.29 -3.30 7.71
CA VAL A 12 -2.82 -2.47 6.59
C VAL A 12 -2.04 -3.34 5.60
N ALA A 13 -2.12 -3.03 4.30
CA ALA A 13 -1.21 -3.59 3.31
C ALA A 13 -0.15 -2.55 2.93
N VAL A 14 1.12 -2.96 2.94
CA VAL A 14 2.26 -2.13 2.58
C VAL A 14 2.66 -2.43 1.14
N ALA A 15 2.80 -1.38 0.35
CA ALA A 15 3.03 -1.47 -1.08
C ALA A 15 4.00 -0.40 -1.57
N ARG A 16 4.48 -0.52 -2.80
CA ARG A 16 5.20 0.54 -3.51
C ARG A 16 4.47 0.97 -4.78
N SER A 17 4.61 2.24 -5.15
CA SER A 17 4.20 2.68 -6.47
C SER A 17 5.23 2.23 -7.52
N MET A 18 4.88 2.39 -8.80
CA MET A 18 5.83 2.10 -9.88
C MET A 18 6.99 3.10 -9.97
N ALA A 19 6.88 4.24 -9.27
CA ALA A 19 7.88 5.29 -9.25
C ALA A 19 8.89 5.12 -8.10
N ASP A 20 8.57 4.29 -7.10
CA ASP A 20 9.33 4.18 -5.85
C ASP A 20 10.24 2.94 -5.87
N ALA A 21 11.52 3.15 -5.60
CA ALA A 21 12.51 2.12 -5.42
C ALA A 21 12.33 1.39 -4.07
N PRO A 22 12.66 0.08 -3.99
CA PRO A 22 12.69 -0.63 -2.70
C PRO A 22 13.61 0.04 -1.68
N GLU A 23 13.16 0.12 -0.43
CA GLU A 23 13.94 0.50 0.77
C GLU A 23 14.50 1.94 0.82
N ILE A 24 14.44 2.68 -0.28
CA ILE A 24 15.01 4.03 -0.41
C ILE A 24 13.92 5.10 -0.51
N ASP A 25 12.88 4.82 -1.30
CA ASP A 25 11.75 5.73 -1.47
C ASP A 25 10.61 5.39 -0.49
N GLY A 26 9.57 6.24 -0.47
CA GLY A 26 8.41 6.08 0.41
C GLY A 26 7.53 4.88 0.08
N ASN A 27 6.68 4.52 1.03
CA ASN A 27 5.73 3.43 0.90
C ASN A 27 4.31 3.94 0.60
N VAL A 28 3.48 3.01 0.14
CA VAL A 28 2.04 3.19 -0.01
C VAL A 28 1.33 2.28 0.99
N PHE A 29 0.65 2.87 1.96
CA PHE A 29 -0.15 2.19 2.96
C PHE A 29 -1.60 2.12 2.48
N ILE A 30 -2.11 0.90 2.33
CA ILE A 30 -3.49 0.65 1.93
C ILE A 30 -4.28 0.28 3.17
N GLU A 31 -5.24 1.11 3.53
CA GLU A 31 -6.06 0.98 4.73
C GLU A 31 -7.50 0.60 4.37
N GLY A 32 -8.26 0.16 5.37
CA GLY A 32 -9.69 -0.11 5.24
C GLY A 32 -10.04 -1.55 4.85
N GLU A 33 -11.31 -1.75 4.48
CA GLU A 33 -11.84 -3.08 4.19
C GLU A 33 -11.18 -3.70 2.96
N GLY A 34 -10.71 -4.94 3.10
CA GLY A 34 -10.05 -5.69 2.03
C GLY A 34 -8.52 -5.58 2.00
N ALA A 35 -7.92 -4.62 2.72
CA ALA A 35 -6.45 -4.46 2.76
C ALA A 35 -5.75 -5.76 3.20
N THR A 36 -6.23 -6.40 4.26
CA THR A 36 -5.65 -7.66 4.78
C THR A 36 -5.97 -8.90 3.95
N ALA A 37 -6.86 -8.80 2.97
CA ALA A 37 -7.20 -9.90 2.06
C ALA A 37 -6.25 -9.98 0.84
N LEU A 38 -5.45 -8.94 0.63
CA LEU A 38 -4.41 -8.87 -0.41
C LEU A 38 -3.25 -9.80 -0.08
N LYS A 39 -2.35 -10.00 -1.04
CA LYS A 39 -1.13 -10.80 -0.88
C LYS A 39 0.09 -10.09 -1.44
N ALA A 40 1.24 -10.34 -0.84
CA ALA A 40 2.52 -9.92 -1.39
C ALA A 40 2.68 -10.41 -2.84
N GLY A 41 3.10 -9.52 -3.72
CA GLY A 41 3.20 -9.73 -5.17
C GLY A 41 1.96 -9.34 -5.96
N ASP A 42 0.83 -9.02 -5.33
CA ASP A 42 -0.36 -8.54 -6.03
C ASP A 42 -0.13 -7.14 -6.63
N LEU A 43 -0.61 -6.93 -7.85
CA LEU A 43 -0.68 -5.61 -8.48
C LEU A 43 -2.09 -5.06 -8.37
N VAL A 44 -2.26 -4.02 -7.56
CA VAL A 44 -3.57 -3.50 -7.17
C VAL A 44 -3.74 -2.05 -7.61
N LYS A 45 -4.95 -1.69 -8.04
CA LYS A 45 -5.34 -0.28 -8.25
C LYS A 45 -5.86 0.30 -6.95
N VAL A 46 -5.34 1.46 -6.60
CA VAL A 46 -5.70 2.18 -5.38
C VAL A 46 -5.92 3.65 -5.72
N ARG A 47 -6.64 4.35 -4.85
CA ARG A 47 -6.72 5.82 -4.86
C ARG A 47 -5.91 6.35 -3.69
N ILE A 48 -4.94 7.21 -3.97
CA ILE A 48 -4.23 7.95 -2.93
C ILE A 48 -5.21 8.96 -2.31
N THR A 49 -5.30 8.94 -0.99
CA THR A 49 -6.19 9.77 -0.18
C THR A 49 -5.43 10.79 0.66
N ASP A 50 -4.21 10.46 1.07
CA ASP A 50 -3.35 11.36 1.86
C ASP A 50 -1.86 11.10 1.61
N ALA A 51 -1.00 12.01 2.10
CA ALA A 51 0.45 11.87 2.07
C ALA A 51 1.10 12.53 3.30
N ASP A 52 2.03 11.84 3.94
CA ASP A 52 2.81 12.36 5.06
C ASP A 52 4.23 11.78 5.06
N GLU A 53 5.23 12.58 5.46
CA GLU A 53 6.66 12.19 5.53
C GLU A 53 7.15 11.28 4.37
N TYR A 54 6.78 11.62 3.13
CA TYR A 54 7.10 10.88 1.87
C TYR A 54 6.33 9.57 1.65
N ASP A 55 5.54 9.14 2.62
CA ASP A 55 4.62 8.01 2.49
C ASP A 55 3.26 8.47 1.94
N LEU A 56 2.58 7.55 1.27
CA LEU A 56 1.25 7.74 0.71
C LEU A 56 0.25 6.82 1.39
N TYR A 57 -0.94 7.34 1.63
CA TYR A 57 -2.06 6.58 2.17
C TYR A 57 -3.12 6.40 1.09
N ALA A 58 -3.72 5.22 1.03
CA ALA A 58 -4.59 4.85 -0.07
C ALA A 58 -5.73 3.92 0.35
N GLU A 59 -6.79 3.97 -0.44
CA GLU A 59 -7.90 3.03 -0.36
C GLU A 59 -7.92 2.14 -1.62
N GLN A 60 -8.25 0.86 -1.43
CA GLN A 60 -8.41 -0.07 -2.55
C GLN A 60 -9.60 0.32 -3.42
N LEU A 61 -9.40 0.34 -4.74
CA LEU A 61 -10.50 0.46 -5.69
C LEU A 61 -11.04 -0.95 -5.98
N ALA A 62 -12.32 -1.17 -5.67
CA ALA A 62 -13.06 -2.38 -6.03
C ALA A 62 -13.20 -2.56 -7.54
#